data_AF-A0A945UBE4-F1
#
_entry.id   AF-A0A945UBE4-F1
#
_cell.length_a   1.000
_cell.length_b   1.000
_cell.length_c   1.000
_cell.angle_alpha   90.00
_cell.angle_beta   90.00
_cell.angle_gamma   90.00
#
_symmetry.space_group_name_H-M   'P 1'
#
loop_
_entity.id
_entity.type
_entity.pdbx_description
1 polymer ?
#
loop_
_entity_poly.entity_id
_entity_poly.type
_entity_poly.pdbx_seq_one_letter_code
_entity_poly.pdbx_strand_id
1 'polypeptide(L)' 'DELDYKVDLNDVRLDITRVMTDILQLDDKADAEARRILNSYSNAPREGSPEWDIMYQKHFDEYMNKQSH' A
#
# COMPACT_ATOMS: atom_id res chain seq x y z
N ASP A 1 -16.50 13.97 39.86
CA ASP A 1 -15.95 13.90 38.51
C ASP A 1 -15.82 12.45 38.07
N GLU A 2 -16.80 12.01 37.29
CA GLU A 2 -16.81 10.70 36.64
C GLU A 2 -15.88 10.83 35.43
N LEU A 3 -14.70 10.22 35.52
CA LEU A 3 -13.71 10.20 34.43
C LEU A 3 -14.35 9.55 33.20
N ASP A 4 -14.52 10.33 32.13
CA ASP A 4 -15.13 9.90 30.86
C ASP A 4 -14.18 8.98 30.08
N TYR A 5 -14.00 7.76 30.58
CA TYR A 5 -13.16 6.71 29.99
C TYR A 5 -13.65 6.23 28.62
N LYS A 6 -14.85 6.60 28.18
CA LYS A 6 -15.46 6.09 26.95
C LYS A 6 -15.02 6.85 25.70
N VAL A 7 -14.66 8.13 25.83
CA VAL A 7 -14.15 8.94 24.71
C VAL A 7 -12.77 8.41 24.28
N ASP A 8 -11.89 8.10 25.23
CA ASP A 8 -10.53 7.60 24.98
C ASP A 8 -10.49 6.28 24.19
N LEU A 9 -11.33 5.30 24.56
CA LEU A 9 -11.35 4.01 23.84
C LEU A 9 -11.91 4.10 22.42
N ASN A 10 -12.80 5.05 22.14
CA ASN A 10 -13.33 5.25 20.80
C ASN A 10 -12.26 5.87 19.89
N ASP A 11 -11.59 6.91 20.38
CA ASP A 11 -10.52 7.59 19.66
C ASP A 11 -9.38 6.62 19.32
N VAL A 12 -8.97 5.77 20.28
CA VAL A 12 -7.98 4.71 20.05
C VAL A 12 -8.43 3.73 18.96
N ARG A 13 -9.70 3.32 18.94
CA ARG A 13 -10.24 2.41 17.91
C ARG A 13 -10.25 3.07 16.53
N LEU A 14 -10.61 4.34 16.46
CA LEU A 14 -10.61 5.11 15.22
C LEU A 14 -9.18 5.30 14.69
N ASP A 15 -8.22 5.58 15.57
CA ASP A 15 -6.82 5.70 15.18
C ASP A 15 -6.23 4.37 14.68
N ILE A 16 -6.53 3.25 15.34
CA ILE A 16 -6.14 1.93 14.85
C ILE A 16 -6.72 1.68 13.46
N THR A 17 -8.02 1.93 13.28
CA THR A 17 -8.71 1.73 12.00
C THR A 17 -8.12 2.61 10.90
N ARG A 18 -7.83 3.87 11.21
CA ARG A 18 -7.21 4.84 10.30
C ARG A 18 -5.84 4.35 9.85
N VAL A 19 -4.95 4.00 10.79
CA VAL A 19 -3.61 3.52 10.47
C VAL A 19 -3.65 2.25 9.62
N MET A 20 -4.52 1.29 9.96
CA MET A 20 -4.70 0.09 9.14
C MET A 20 -5.18 0.43 7.73
N THR A 21 -6.14 1.34 7.61
CA THR A 21 -6.69 1.77 6.31
C THR A 21 -5.63 2.49 5.48
N ASP A 22 -4.84 3.36 6.09
CA ASP A 22 -3.78 4.12 5.42
C ASP A 22 -2.72 3.17 4.84
N ILE A 23 -2.34 2.12 5.58
CA ILE A 23 -1.41 1.09 5.12
C ILE A 23 -1.98 0.30 3.94
N LEU A 24 -3.24 -0.15 4.03
CA LEU A 24 -3.89 -0.89 2.94
C LEU A 24 -4.02 -0.04 1.67
N GLN A 25 -4.40 1.23 1.80
CA GLN A 25 -4.50 2.15 0.67
C GLN A 25 -3.13 2.44 0.04
N LEU A 26 -2.07 2.46 0.83
CA LEU A 26 -0.71 2.63 0.32
C LEU A 26 -0.29 1.41 -0.51
N ASP A 27 -0.57 0.20 -0.01
CA ASP A 27 -0.32 -1.07 -0.69
C ASP A 27 -1.07 -1.15 -2.03
N ASP A 28 -2.38 -0.83 -2.04
CA ASP A 28 -3.21 -0.80 -3.24
C ASP A 28 -2.67 0.17 -4.30
N LYS A 29 -2.19 1.34 -3.88
CA LYS A 29 -1.60 2.33 -4.80
C LYS A 29 -0.27 1.83 -5.38
N ALA A 30 0.54 1.15 -4.57
CA ALA A 30 1.81 0.60 -5.01
C ALA A 30 1.61 -0.53 -6.04
N ASP A 31 0.66 -1.45 -5.81
CA ASP A 31 0.30 -2.50 -6.78
C ASP A 31 -0.22 -1.88 -8.09
N ALA A 32 -1.17 -0.93 -8.00
CA ALA A 32 -1.75 -0.30 -9.17
C ALA A 32 -0.70 0.42 -10.02
N GLU A 33 0.24 1.15 -9.39
CA GLU A 33 1.30 1.85 -10.09
C GLU A 33 2.30 0.88 -10.72
N ALA A 34 2.72 -0.17 -10.01
CA ALA A 34 3.61 -1.19 -10.55
C ALA A 34 2.99 -1.87 -11.79
N ARG A 35 1.74 -2.32 -11.70
CA ARG A 35 1.01 -2.91 -12.83
C ARG A 35 0.86 -1.91 -13.99
N ARG A 36 0.56 -0.64 -13.70
CA ARG A 36 0.47 0.42 -14.73
C ARG A 36 1.78 0.58 -15.49
N ILE A 37 2.92 0.57 -14.79
CA ILE A 37 4.24 0.67 -15.42
C ILE A 37 4.52 -0.58 -16.26
N LEU A 38 4.31 -1.80 -15.75
CA LEU A 38 4.54 -3.02 -16.52
C LEU A 38 3.68 -3.07 -17.78
N ASN A 39 2.41 -2.69 -17.68
CA ASN A 39 1.49 -2.63 -18.81
C ASN A 39 1.86 -1.57 -19.86
N SER A 40 2.73 -0.61 -19.52
CA SER A 40 3.24 0.38 -20.47
C SER A 40 4.37 -0.14 -21.37
N TYR A 41 4.96 -1.29 -21.05
CA TYR A 41 6.05 -1.86 -21.83
C TYR A 41 5.56 -2.56 -23.09
N SER A 42 6.13 -2.19 -24.25
CA SER A 42 5.75 -2.75 -25.55
C SER A 42 5.93 -4.28 -25.66
N ASN A 43 6.84 -4.85 -24.87
CA ASN A 43 7.09 -6.29 -24.76
C ASN A 43 7.10 -6.70 -23.28
N ALA A 44 6.03 -6.37 -22.55
CA ALA A 44 5.89 -6.77 -21.17
C ALA A 44 6.00 -8.31 -21.04
N PRO A 45 6.72 -8.83 -20.03
CA PRO A 45 6.70 -10.24 -19.72
C PRO A 45 5.28 -10.71 -19.39
N ARG A 46 5.04 -12.02 -19.51
CA ARG A 46 3.75 -12.61 -19.15
C ARG A 46 3.53 -12.50 -17.64
N GLU A 47 2.38 -12.01 -17.22
CA GLU A 47 1.99 -11.98 -15.79
C GLU A 47 2.11 -13.38 -15.16
N GLY A 48 2.74 -13.45 -13.99
CA GLY A 48 3.10 -14.69 -13.29
C GLY A 48 4.33 -15.41 -13.84
N SER A 49 5.09 -14.82 -14.77
CA SER A 49 6.43 -15.29 -15.10
C SER A 49 7.46 -14.77 -14.09
N PRO A 50 8.59 -15.46 -13.88
CA PRO A 50 9.63 -14.99 -12.97
C PRO A 50 10.14 -13.57 -13.30
N GLU A 51 10.24 -13.26 -14.59
CA GLU A 51 10.66 -11.93 -15.05
C GLU A 51 9.63 -10.85 -14.75
N TRP A 52 8.34 -11.19 -14.87
CA TRP A 52 7.25 -10.29 -14.47
C TRP A 52 7.30 -10.02 -12.97
N ASP A 53 7.43 -11.08 -12.16
CA ASP A 53 7.47 -10.97 -10.68
C ASP A 53 8.63 -10.08 -10.22
N ILE A 54 9.81 -10.24 -10.82
CA ILE A 54 10.99 -9.39 -10.53
C ILE A 54 10.72 -7.92 -10.87
N MET A 55 10.13 -7.64 -12.04
CA MET A 55 9.83 -6.27 -12.45
C MET A 55 8.73 -5.64 -11.59
N TYR A 56 7.69 -6.40 -11.29
CA TYR A 56 6.61 -5.98 -10.41
C TYR A 56 7.16 -5.60 -9.04
N GLN A 57 7.93 -6.48 -8.39
CA GLN A 57 8.51 -6.24 -7.07
C GLN A 57 9.38 -4.98 -7.07
N LYS A 58 10.19 -4.79 -8.12
CA LYS A 58 11.04 -3.61 -8.26
C LYS A 58 10.21 -2.32 -8.30
N HIS A 59 9.18 -2.25 -9.14
CA HIS A 59 8.37 -1.03 -9.28
C HIS A 59 7.50 -0.77 -8.05
N PHE A 60 7.00 -1.83 -7.41
CA PHE A 60 6.31 -1.76 -6.14
C PHE A 60 7.22 -1.17 -5.06
N ASP A 61 8.42 -1.71 -4.89
CA ASP A 61 9.41 -1.24 -3.91
C ASP A 61 9.84 0.21 -4.21
N GLU A 62 10.04 0.57 -5.47
CA GLU A 62 10.35 1.94 -5.88
C GLU A 62 9.22 2.91 -5.50
N TYR A 63 7.95 2.52 -5.64
CA TYR A 63 6.83 3.33 -5.19
C TYR A 63 6.83 3.48 -3.66
N MET A 64 6.94 2.36 -2.93
CA MET A 64 6.93 2.34 -1.46
C MET A 64 8.07 3.20 -0.88
N ASN A 65 9.27 3.09 -1.43
CA ASN A 65 10.43 3.86 -1.00
C ASN A 65 10.23 5.38 -1.19
N LYS A 66 9.49 5.81 -2.22
CA LYS A 66 9.15 7.22 -2.44
C LYS A 66 8.13 7.75 -1.44
N GLN A 67 7.23 6.92 -0.92
CA GLN A 67 6.23 7.33 0.07
C GLN A 67 6.79 7.33 1.50
N SER A 68 7.92 6.66 1.73
CA SER A 68 8.61 6.65 3.03
C SER A 68 9.52 7.86 3.27
N HIS A 69 9.76 8.71 2.26
CA HIS A 69 10.58 9.92 2.33
C HIS A 69 9.71 11.18 2.26
#